data_AF-A0A7C5GRD9-F1
#
_entry.id   AF-A0A7C5GRD9-F1
#
_cell.length_a   1.000
_cell.length_b   1.000
_cell.length_c   1.000
_cell.angle_alpha   90.00
_cell.angle_beta   90.00
_cell.angle_gamma   90.00
#
_symmetry.space_group_name_H-M   'P 1'
#
loop_
_entity.id
_entity.type
_entity.pdbx_description
1 polymer ?
#
loop_
_entity_poly.entity_id
_entity_poly.type
_entity_poly.pdbx_seq_one_letter_code
_entity_poly.pdbx_strand_id
1 'polypeptide(L)'
;MYKMDNRYRSYDGAYNNLQKPFWGKIGCHLLRDAPLAYADNSAEMAERVRSKTGENIPNPRDVSNTLCQRPRLLKTKNNGQHQPEKGVNNAQANDQPSEKSVHKNSGLSDFMWVWSQFLEHELVLLDTHQPREVMDISVMQGDPVFEWGGSIPFSRSRYDPATGSGVNNPRQQVNGQTAF
;
A
#
# COMPACT_ATOMS: atom_id res chain seq x y z
N MET A 1 -15.06 -39.72 1.90
CA MET A 1 -14.01 -40.73 2.19
C MET A 1 -12.67 -40.11 1.83
N TYR A 2 -11.88 -39.68 2.82
CA TYR A 2 -10.57 -39.04 2.59
C TYR A 2 -9.53 -40.13 2.28
N LYS A 3 -8.91 -40.08 1.10
CA LYS A 3 -7.74 -40.92 0.80
C LYS A 3 -6.51 -40.25 1.38
N MET A 4 -5.91 -40.87 2.38
CA MET A 4 -4.58 -40.57 2.95
C MET A 4 -3.42 -40.78 1.93
N ASP A 5 -3.72 -40.85 0.64
CA ASP A 5 -2.80 -41.14 -0.47
C ASP A 5 -2.98 -40.13 -1.62
N ASN A 6 -3.30 -38.88 -1.27
CA ASN A 6 -3.22 -37.80 -2.25
C ASN A 6 -1.77 -37.31 -2.30
N ARG A 7 -1.06 -37.66 -3.38
CA ARG A 7 0.33 -37.25 -3.60
C ARG A 7 0.49 -35.78 -3.99
N TYR A 8 -0.62 -35.06 -4.19
CA TYR A 8 -0.63 -33.69 -4.68
C TYR A 8 -1.25 -32.72 -3.67
N ARG A 9 -0.75 -31.49 -3.66
CA ARG A 9 -1.34 -30.39 -2.88
C ARG A 9 -2.75 -30.09 -3.39
N SER A 10 -3.61 -29.67 -2.47
CA SER A 10 -4.93 -29.15 -2.82
C SER A 10 -4.80 -27.76 -3.45
N TYR A 11 -5.63 -27.48 -4.45
CA TYR A 11 -5.65 -26.17 -5.10
C TYR A 11 -6.10 -25.05 -4.17
N ASP A 12 -6.89 -25.38 -3.14
CA ASP A 12 -7.41 -24.43 -2.18
C ASP A 12 -6.51 -24.28 -0.94
N GLY A 13 -5.43 -25.05 -0.83
CA GLY A 13 -4.51 -25.06 0.32
C GLY A 13 -5.01 -25.85 1.54
N ALA A 14 -6.19 -26.46 1.48
CA ALA A 14 -6.72 -27.25 2.59
C ALA A 14 -5.87 -28.51 2.86
N TYR A 15 -5.89 -29.00 4.09
CA TYR A 15 -5.20 -30.22 4.54
C TYR A 15 -3.67 -30.19 4.43
N ASN A 16 -3.05 -29.01 4.25
CA ASN A 16 -1.61 -28.86 4.36
C ASN A 16 -1.13 -29.17 5.80
N ASN A 17 -1.93 -28.79 6.81
CA ASN A 17 -1.74 -29.19 8.20
C ASN A 17 -2.79 -30.24 8.61
N LEU A 18 -2.34 -31.41 9.08
CA LEU A 18 -3.21 -32.53 9.45
C LEU A 18 -4.11 -32.24 10.67
N GLN A 19 -3.63 -31.45 11.63
CA GLN A 19 -4.39 -31.10 12.84
C GLN A 19 -5.28 -29.87 12.64
N LYS A 20 -4.88 -28.99 11.73
CA LYS A 20 -5.56 -27.73 11.41
C LYS A 20 -5.79 -27.63 9.90
N PRO A 21 -6.74 -28.40 9.34
CA PRO A 21 -6.90 -28.52 7.89
C PRO A 21 -7.18 -27.22 7.13
N PHE A 22 -7.61 -26.16 7.80
CA PHE A 22 -7.96 -24.88 7.15
C PHE A 22 -6.90 -23.79 7.31
N TRP A 23 -5.76 -24.09 7.95
CA TRP A 23 -4.65 -23.14 8.02
C TRP A 23 -4.00 -22.95 6.65
N GLY A 24 -3.91 -21.69 6.21
CA GLY A 24 -3.34 -21.30 4.92
C GLY A 24 -4.22 -21.63 3.71
N LYS A 25 -5.45 -22.13 3.93
CA LYS A 25 -6.44 -22.34 2.87
C LYS A 25 -6.94 -20.99 2.34
N ILE A 26 -7.24 -20.90 1.05
CA ILE A 26 -7.99 -19.77 0.49
C ILE A 26 -9.26 -19.46 1.31
N GLY A 27 -9.45 -18.17 1.60
CA GLY A 27 -10.54 -17.64 2.41
C GLY A 27 -10.27 -17.67 3.93
N CYS A 28 -9.13 -18.16 4.39
CA CYS A 28 -8.79 -18.10 5.81
C CYS A 28 -8.56 -16.66 6.29
N HIS A 29 -8.74 -16.40 7.58
CA HIS A 29 -8.43 -15.11 8.19
C HIS A 29 -6.93 -14.81 8.07
N LEU A 30 -6.58 -13.55 7.85
CA LEU A 30 -5.21 -13.09 8.02
C LEU A 30 -4.81 -13.12 9.50
N LEU A 31 -3.55 -13.48 9.77
CA LEU A 31 -3.00 -13.47 11.12
C LEU A 31 -2.90 -12.06 11.68
N ARG A 32 -3.01 -11.96 13.01
CA ARG A 32 -2.92 -10.71 13.75
C ARG A 32 -1.83 -10.80 14.79
N ASP A 33 -0.77 -10.03 14.59
CA ASP A 33 0.33 -9.91 15.56
C ASP A 33 0.09 -8.77 16.56
N ALA A 34 -0.84 -7.85 16.23
CA ALA A 34 -1.19 -6.71 17.07
C ALA A 34 -2.71 -6.66 17.36
N PRO A 35 -3.13 -6.04 18.49
CA PRO A 35 -4.53 -5.78 18.77
C PRO A 35 -5.18 -4.91 17.69
N LEU A 36 -6.49 -5.06 17.55
CA LEU A 36 -7.28 -4.24 16.63
C LEU A 36 -7.34 -2.76 17.05
N ALA A 37 -7.55 -1.91 16.05
CA ALA A 37 -7.68 -0.48 16.20
C ALA A 37 -8.79 0.07 15.27
N TYR A 38 -9.99 -0.45 15.44
CA TYR A 38 -11.21 0.12 14.85
C TYR A 38 -11.76 1.24 15.75
N ALA A 39 -12.44 2.25 15.19
CA ALA A 39 -13.02 3.37 15.97
C ALA A 39 -13.98 2.86 17.05
N ASP A 40 -14.79 1.87 16.70
CA ASP A 40 -15.78 1.20 17.54
C ASP A 40 -15.24 -0.09 18.19
N ASN A 41 -13.94 -0.40 18.03
CA ASN A 41 -13.31 -1.67 18.36
C ASN A 41 -13.96 -2.92 17.71
N SER A 42 -14.74 -2.77 16.64
CA SER A 42 -15.46 -3.86 15.98
C SER A 42 -15.24 -3.87 14.47
N ALA A 43 -15.77 -2.89 13.75
CA ALA A 43 -15.81 -2.89 12.30
C ALA A 43 -15.77 -1.50 11.68
N GLU A 44 -16.09 -0.45 12.43
CA GLU A 44 -15.93 0.93 11.97
C GLU A 44 -14.45 1.24 11.83
N MET A 45 -14.05 1.58 10.62
CA MET A 45 -12.71 2.11 10.37
C MET A 45 -12.44 3.23 11.38
N ALA A 46 -11.22 3.28 11.92
CA ALA A 46 -10.79 4.42 12.71
C ALA A 46 -11.11 5.69 11.91
N GLU A 47 -12.08 6.49 12.37
CA GLU A 47 -12.37 7.77 11.74
C GLU A 47 -11.05 8.56 11.69
N ARG A 48 -10.89 9.46 10.71
CA ARG A 48 -9.81 10.48 10.75
C ARG A 48 -9.80 11.28 12.05
N VAL A 49 -10.77 11.09 12.95
CA VAL A 49 -11.01 11.90 14.11
C VAL A 49 -10.50 11.31 15.43
N ARG A 50 -10.20 10.00 15.56
CA ARG A 50 -9.74 9.50 16.87
C ARG A 50 -8.67 8.42 16.75
N SER A 51 -7.41 8.84 16.89
CA SER A 51 -6.36 8.00 17.46
C SER A 51 -6.82 7.45 18.82
N LYS A 52 -6.13 6.43 19.34
CA LYS A 52 -6.34 5.97 20.74
C LYS A 52 -6.14 7.11 21.78
N THR A 53 -5.53 8.23 21.39
CA THR A 53 -5.31 9.44 22.20
C THR A 53 -6.37 10.53 21.99
N GLY A 54 -7.35 10.32 21.10
CA GLY A 54 -8.41 11.30 20.79
C GLY A 54 -7.99 12.41 19.82
N GLU A 55 -6.82 12.29 19.21
CA GLU A 55 -6.32 13.21 18.18
C GLU A 55 -6.75 12.76 16.78
N ASN A 56 -6.91 13.72 15.85
CA ASN A 56 -7.21 13.39 14.46
C ASN A 56 -6.04 12.63 13.82
N ILE A 57 -6.32 11.52 13.16
CA ILE A 57 -5.35 10.79 12.33
C ILE A 57 -5.12 11.63 11.06
N PRO A 58 -3.86 11.90 10.67
CA PRO A 58 -3.57 12.74 9.53
C PRO A 58 -4.12 12.13 8.23
N ASN A 59 -4.44 12.99 7.26
CA ASN A 59 -4.91 12.55 5.96
C ASN A 59 -3.84 11.69 5.26
N PRO A 60 -4.18 10.51 4.72
CA PRO A 60 -3.22 9.68 3.98
C PRO A 60 -2.49 10.43 2.85
N ARG A 61 -3.17 11.36 2.16
CA ARG A 61 -2.55 12.16 1.12
C ARG A 61 -1.53 13.16 1.67
N ASP A 62 -1.83 13.79 2.80
CA ASP A 62 -0.90 14.72 3.46
C ASP A 62 0.34 13.97 3.94
N VAL A 63 0.17 12.80 4.55
CA VAL A 63 1.29 11.91 4.95
C VAL A 63 2.14 11.52 3.74
N SER A 64 1.50 11.11 2.64
CA SER A 64 2.19 10.77 1.39
C SER A 64 2.99 11.95 0.83
N ASN A 65 2.40 13.15 0.86
CA ASN A 65 3.06 14.38 0.42
C ASN A 65 4.26 14.73 1.31
N THR A 66 4.14 14.57 2.63
CA THR A 66 5.22 14.91 3.56
C THR A 66 6.36 13.89 3.58
N LEU A 67 6.07 12.60 3.47
CA LEU A 67 7.08 11.54 3.68
C LEU A 67 7.60 10.90 2.39
N CYS A 68 6.80 10.84 1.32
CA CYS A 68 7.14 10.09 0.11
C CYS A 68 7.54 10.98 -1.06
N GLN A 69 7.43 12.31 -0.94
CA GLN A 69 7.90 13.20 -1.98
C GLN A 69 9.42 13.17 -2.07
N ARG A 70 9.92 12.93 -3.27
CA ARG A 70 11.31 13.28 -3.62
C ARG A 70 11.33 14.73 -4.06
N PRO A 71 12.40 15.50 -3.75
CA PRO A 71 12.58 16.81 -4.36
C PRO A 71 12.69 16.61 -5.87
N ARG A 72 11.61 16.94 -6.58
CA ARG A 72 11.68 17.21 -8.02
C ARG A 72 12.57 18.43 -8.14
N LEU A 73 13.67 18.33 -8.89
CA LEU A 73 14.46 19.51 -9.26
C LEU A 73 13.54 20.48 -10.00
N LEU A 74 13.00 21.46 -9.28
CA LEU A 74 12.29 22.58 -9.87
C LEU A 74 13.33 23.32 -10.70
N LYS A 75 13.23 23.24 -12.03
CA LYS A 75 14.00 24.13 -12.91
C LYS A 75 13.57 25.55 -12.56
N THR A 76 14.42 26.30 -11.86
CA THR A 76 14.21 27.72 -11.64
C THR A 76 14.08 28.40 -13.00
N LYS A 77 12.91 28.98 -13.29
CA LYS A 77 12.78 29.90 -14.42
C LYS A 77 13.64 31.12 -14.09
N ASN A 78 14.79 31.25 -14.72
CA ASN A 78 15.57 32.48 -14.66
C ASN A 78 14.76 33.58 -15.36
N ASN A 79 14.09 34.43 -14.57
CA ASN A 79 13.59 35.72 -15.02
C ASN A 79 14.77 36.69 -15.08
N GLY A 80 15.15 37.14 -16.29
CA GLY A 80 16.12 38.22 -16.44
C GLY A 80 16.70 38.35 -17.84
N GLN A 81 16.11 39.25 -18.63
CA GLN A 81 16.73 40.28 -19.49
C GLN A 81 18.00 39.93 -20.34
N HIS A 82 17.89 40.28 -21.63
CA HIS A 82 18.89 40.18 -22.70
C HIS A 82 20.31 40.72 -22.38
N GLN A 83 21.34 40.02 -22.87
CA GLN A 83 22.47 40.58 -23.66
C GLN A 83 23.27 39.45 -24.36
N PRO A 84 23.83 39.66 -25.57
CA PRO A 84 24.56 38.62 -26.30
C PRO A 84 26.06 38.71 -26.01
N GLU A 85 26.63 37.70 -25.34
CA GLU A 85 28.09 37.65 -25.12
C GLU A 85 28.80 36.78 -26.15
N LYS A 86 29.80 37.41 -26.76
CA LYS A 86 30.74 36.90 -27.76
C LYS A 86 31.62 35.81 -27.15
N GLY A 87 31.94 34.79 -27.94
CA GLY A 87 32.68 33.62 -27.47
C GLY A 87 34.13 33.88 -27.04
N VAL A 88 34.57 33.12 -26.04
CA VAL A 88 35.96 32.67 -25.80
C VAL A 88 35.91 31.35 -24.98
N ASN A 89 36.35 30.26 -25.61
CA ASN A 89 37.11 29.08 -25.13
C ASN A 89 36.77 28.35 -23.80
N ASN A 90 36.49 27.05 -23.96
CA ASN A 90 36.81 25.89 -23.10
C ASN A 90 37.39 26.15 -21.69
N ALA A 91 36.56 26.05 -20.65
CA ALA A 91 36.85 25.35 -19.39
C ALA A 91 35.68 25.51 -18.40
N GLN A 92 34.66 24.66 -18.50
CA GLN A 92 33.94 24.13 -17.35
C GLN A 92 32.97 23.08 -17.88
N ALA A 93 33.24 21.81 -17.56
CA ALA A 93 32.30 20.74 -17.81
C ALA A 93 30.93 21.16 -17.26
N ASN A 94 29.92 21.03 -18.09
CA ASN A 94 28.52 21.30 -17.75
C ASN A 94 28.13 20.50 -16.51
N ASP A 95 28.15 21.13 -15.32
CA ASP A 95 27.38 20.70 -14.16
C ASP A 95 25.90 20.98 -14.46
N GLN A 96 25.35 20.24 -15.41
CA GLN A 96 23.95 19.85 -15.31
C GLN A 96 23.83 19.13 -13.97
N PRO A 97 22.87 19.45 -13.08
CA PRO A 97 22.59 18.58 -11.97
C PRO A 97 22.17 17.26 -12.61
N SER A 98 23.12 16.32 -12.68
CA SER A 98 22.82 14.94 -12.99
C SER A 98 21.64 14.60 -12.11
N GLU A 99 20.58 14.12 -12.73
CA GLU A 99 19.53 13.41 -12.02
C GLU A 99 20.28 12.35 -11.22
N LYS A 100 20.58 12.66 -9.95
CA LYS A 100 21.32 11.76 -9.08
C LYS A 100 20.33 10.65 -8.87
N SER A 101 20.43 9.65 -9.75
CA SER A 101 19.72 8.42 -9.57
C SER A 101 20.12 7.94 -8.20
N VAL A 102 19.17 7.96 -7.27
CA VAL A 102 19.33 7.31 -5.98
C VAL A 102 19.21 5.82 -6.24
N HIS A 103 20.12 5.27 -7.04
CA HIS A 103 20.37 3.84 -7.03
C HIS A 103 20.99 3.57 -5.67
N LYS A 104 20.27 2.79 -4.87
CA LYS A 104 20.86 2.22 -3.66
C LYS A 104 22.01 1.32 -4.14
N ASN A 105 23.22 1.54 -3.63
CA ASN A 105 24.35 0.63 -3.84
C ASN A 105 24.17 -0.67 -3.02
N SER A 106 23.01 -1.32 -3.14
CA SER A 106 22.72 -2.60 -2.48
C SER A 106 23.15 -3.81 -3.31
N GLY A 107 23.62 -3.61 -4.55
CA GLY A 107 23.99 -4.70 -5.47
C GLY A 107 22.82 -5.56 -5.95
N LEU A 108 21.58 -5.12 -5.71
CA LEU A 108 20.38 -5.84 -6.13
C LEU A 108 19.96 -5.37 -7.53
N SER A 109 19.57 -6.31 -8.39
CA SER A 109 18.97 -6.00 -9.69
C SER A 109 17.50 -5.65 -9.55
N ASP A 110 16.94 -4.93 -10.53
CA ASP A 110 15.50 -4.64 -10.61
C ASP A 110 14.66 -5.93 -10.68
N PHE A 111 15.24 -7.05 -11.10
CA PHE A 111 14.59 -8.36 -11.05
C PHE A 111 14.19 -8.75 -9.62
N MET A 112 14.99 -8.39 -8.60
CA MET A 112 14.63 -8.65 -7.21
C MET A 112 13.34 -7.92 -6.80
N TRP A 113 13.10 -6.72 -7.34
CA TRP A 113 11.87 -5.98 -7.07
C TRP A 113 10.66 -6.68 -7.71
N VAL A 114 10.76 -7.06 -8.99
CA VAL A 114 9.68 -7.76 -9.71
C VAL A 114 9.38 -9.12 -9.08
N TRP A 115 10.42 -9.90 -8.74
CA TRP A 115 10.25 -11.19 -8.09
C TRP A 115 9.55 -11.07 -6.72
N SER A 116 9.79 -9.98 -5.99
CA SER A 116 9.10 -9.73 -4.73
C SER A 116 7.60 -9.49 -4.90
N GLN A 117 7.18 -8.83 -5.99
CA GLN A 117 5.76 -8.67 -6.32
C GLN A 117 5.12 -10.01 -6.74
N PHE A 118 5.86 -10.83 -7.49
CA PHE A 118 5.41 -12.20 -7.81
C PHE A 118 5.13 -13.00 -6.53
N LEU A 119 6.08 -13.00 -5.58
CA LEU A 119 5.90 -13.71 -4.31
C LEU A 119 4.74 -13.15 -3.46
N GLU A 120 4.57 -11.82 -3.41
CA GLU A 120 3.42 -11.22 -2.69
C GLU A 120 2.10 -11.72 -3.27
N HIS A 121 1.96 -11.70 -4.60
CA HIS A 121 0.74 -12.09 -5.30
C HIS A 121 0.38 -13.57 -5.12
N GLU A 122 1.38 -14.43 -4.89
CA GLU A 122 1.16 -15.86 -4.60
C GLU A 122 0.74 -16.11 -3.15
N LEU A 123 1.19 -15.27 -2.20
CA LEU A 123 0.96 -15.49 -0.77
C LEU A 123 -0.30 -14.79 -0.23
N VAL A 124 -0.66 -13.64 -0.79
CA VAL A 124 -1.77 -12.84 -0.26
C VAL A 124 -2.52 -12.08 -1.34
N LEU A 125 -3.85 -12.08 -1.22
CA LEU A 125 -4.74 -11.25 -2.01
C LEU A 125 -5.85 -10.69 -1.13
N LEU A 126 -6.01 -9.37 -1.12
CA LEU A 126 -7.12 -8.70 -0.44
C LEU A 126 -8.07 -8.07 -1.46
N ASP A 127 -9.05 -8.86 -1.87
CA ASP A 127 -10.10 -8.40 -2.79
C ASP A 127 -10.90 -7.23 -2.20
N THR A 128 -11.44 -6.38 -3.05
CA THR A 128 -12.39 -5.35 -2.62
C THR A 128 -13.71 -5.98 -2.18
N HIS A 129 -14.31 -5.49 -1.08
CA HIS A 129 -15.61 -5.96 -0.63
C HIS A 129 -16.72 -5.60 -1.62
N GLN A 130 -17.74 -6.47 -1.71
CA GLN A 130 -18.95 -6.26 -2.49
C GLN A 130 -20.17 -6.49 -1.60
N PRO A 131 -21.11 -5.52 -1.50
CA PRO A 131 -21.08 -4.20 -2.13
C PRO A 131 -19.93 -3.33 -1.61
N ARG A 132 -19.53 -2.33 -2.41
CA ARG A 132 -18.39 -1.47 -2.11
C ARG A 132 -18.64 -0.66 -0.84
N GLU A 133 -17.81 -0.84 0.18
CA GLU A 133 -17.69 0.07 1.32
C GLU A 133 -16.66 1.16 1.00
N VAL A 134 -17.14 2.35 0.65
CA VAL A 134 -16.31 3.47 0.17
C VAL A 134 -15.66 4.21 1.33
N MET A 135 -14.39 4.59 1.17
CA MET A 135 -13.65 5.42 2.11
C MET A 135 -12.65 6.27 1.35
N ASP A 136 -13.15 7.25 0.60
CA ASP A 136 -12.30 8.04 -0.27
C ASP A 136 -11.23 8.84 0.49
N ILE A 137 -10.09 9.02 -0.17
CA ILE A 137 -9.00 9.84 0.35
C ILE A 137 -9.22 11.26 -0.14
N SER A 138 -9.58 12.17 0.77
CA SER A 138 -9.71 13.60 0.43
C SER A 138 -8.38 14.20 0.01
N VAL A 139 -8.41 15.07 -1.00
CA VAL A 139 -7.26 15.80 -1.50
C VAL A 139 -7.57 17.29 -1.46
N MET A 140 -6.69 18.06 -0.82
CA MET A 140 -6.85 19.51 -0.72
C MET A 140 -6.51 20.20 -2.04
N GLN A 141 -7.14 21.34 -2.30
CA GLN A 141 -6.75 22.20 -3.41
C GLN A 141 -5.30 22.67 -3.24
N GLY A 142 -4.55 22.73 -4.34
CA GLY A 142 -3.11 23.03 -4.30
C GLY A 142 -2.24 21.80 -4.01
N ASP A 143 -2.81 20.58 -4.00
CA ASP A 143 -2.00 19.36 -4.01
C ASP A 143 -1.08 19.34 -5.25
N PRO A 144 0.21 18.98 -5.12
CA PRO A 144 1.18 19.03 -6.23
C PRO A 144 0.87 18.14 -7.44
N VAL A 145 -0.07 17.20 -7.31
CA VAL A 145 -0.50 16.30 -8.40
C VAL A 145 -1.97 16.53 -8.72
N PHE A 146 -2.81 16.72 -7.71
CA PHE A 146 -4.24 16.94 -7.84
C PHE A 146 -4.56 18.41 -7.55
N GLU A 147 -4.09 19.32 -8.41
CA GLU A 147 -4.11 20.78 -8.17
C GLU A 147 -5.50 21.33 -7.81
N TRP A 148 -6.56 20.75 -8.38
CA TRP A 148 -7.96 21.13 -8.16
C TRP A 148 -8.59 20.49 -6.90
N GLY A 149 -7.83 19.71 -6.14
CA GLY A 149 -8.32 18.91 -5.03
C GLY A 149 -9.25 17.78 -5.47
N GLY A 150 -10.10 17.33 -4.55
CA GLY A 150 -11.13 16.33 -4.80
C GLY A 150 -11.00 15.12 -3.88
N SER A 151 -11.30 13.93 -4.41
CA SER A 151 -11.16 12.67 -3.68
C SER A 151 -10.55 11.59 -4.56
N ILE A 152 -9.68 10.76 -3.97
CA ILE A 152 -9.18 9.53 -4.60
C ILE A 152 -10.11 8.40 -4.15
N PRO A 153 -10.78 7.70 -5.08
CA PRO A 153 -11.67 6.60 -4.74
C PRO A 153 -10.92 5.49 -4.00
N PHE A 154 -11.43 5.09 -2.85
CA PHE A 154 -10.88 3.96 -2.09
C PHE A 154 -12.00 3.13 -1.48
N SER A 155 -11.77 1.83 -1.32
CA SER A 155 -12.78 0.90 -0.87
C SER A 155 -12.19 -0.18 0.01
N ARG A 156 -12.97 -0.61 1.01
CA ARG A 156 -12.51 -1.59 1.98
C ARG A 156 -12.38 -2.98 1.36
N SER A 157 -11.43 -3.75 1.87
CA SER A 157 -11.22 -5.14 1.47
C SER A 157 -12.31 -6.08 2.00
N ARG A 158 -12.47 -7.22 1.34
CA ARG A 158 -13.34 -8.33 1.75
C ARG A 158 -12.93 -8.83 3.14
N TYR A 159 -13.95 -9.23 3.89
CA TYR A 159 -13.82 -9.77 5.24
C TYR A 159 -14.75 -10.98 5.40
N ASP A 160 -14.57 -11.74 6.47
CA ASP A 160 -15.46 -12.84 6.83
C ASP A 160 -16.82 -12.28 7.31
N PRO A 161 -17.93 -12.57 6.61
CA PRO A 161 -19.27 -12.09 6.99
C PRO A 161 -19.74 -12.54 8.37
N ALA A 162 -19.14 -13.58 8.95
CA ALA A 162 -19.44 -14.03 10.33
C ALA A 162 -18.76 -13.16 11.40
N THR A 163 -17.96 -12.16 11.01
CA THR A 163 -17.20 -11.27 11.92
C THR A 163 -17.65 -9.81 11.77
N GLY A 164 -17.22 -8.94 12.69
CA GLY A 164 -17.57 -7.52 12.70
C GLY A 164 -18.92 -7.20 13.33
N SER A 165 -19.40 -8.06 14.22
CA SER A 165 -20.69 -7.91 14.92
C SER A 165 -20.59 -7.25 16.29
N GLY A 166 -19.37 -6.95 16.76
CA GLY A 166 -19.13 -6.23 18.01
C GLY A 166 -17.70 -6.39 18.51
N VAL A 167 -17.39 -5.76 19.65
CA VAL A 167 -16.05 -5.73 20.24
C VAL A 167 -15.46 -7.12 20.54
N ASN A 168 -16.31 -8.11 20.79
CA ASN A 168 -15.92 -9.49 21.06
C ASN A 168 -15.84 -10.36 19.79
N ASN A 169 -16.33 -9.86 18.65
CA ASN A 169 -16.24 -10.50 17.34
C ASN A 169 -15.94 -9.44 16.26
N PRO A 170 -14.77 -8.81 16.34
CA PRO A 170 -14.41 -7.72 15.45
C PRO A 170 -14.10 -8.24 14.04
N ARG A 171 -14.29 -7.39 13.04
CA ARG A 171 -14.17 -7.71 11.61
C ARG A 171 -12.82 -8.34 11.30
N GLN A 172 -12.76 -9.39 10.46
CA GLN A 172 -11.52 -10.04 10.02
C GLN A 172 -11.42 -10.14 8.50
N GLN A 173 -10.35 -9.59 7.93
CA GLN A 173 -10.02 -9.73 6.51
C GLN A 173 -9.64 -11.18 6.19
N VAL A 174 -10.02 -11.61 4.99
CA VAL A 174 -9.77 -12.96 4.49
C VAL A 174 -8.74 -12.91 3.37
N ASN A 175 -7.82 -13.87 3.35
CA ASN A 175 -6.91 -14.03 2.23
C ASN A 175 -7.66 -14.64 1.03
N GLY A 176 -7.61 -13.96 -0.12
CA GLY A 176 -8.15 -14.44 -1.40
C GLY A 176 -7.24 -15.42 -2.15
N GLN A 177 -6.05 -15.70 -1.62
CA GLN A 177 -5.11 -16.70 -2.12
C GLN A 177 -4.83 -17.77 -1.05
N THR A 178 -4.14 -18.84 -1.44
CA THR A 178 -3.54 -19.76 -0.46
C THR A 178 -2.30 -19.12 0.18
N ALA A 179 -1.89 -19.58 1.35
CA ALA A 179 -0.71 -19.05 2.04
C ALA A 179 0.57 -19.89 1.80
N PHE A 180 0.66 -20.60 0.68
CA PHE A 180 1.69 -21.61 0.39
C PHE A 180 2.31 -21.45 -0.99
#